data_AF-A0A974XDD0-F1
#
_entry.id   AF-A0A974XDD0-F1
#
_cell.length_a   1.000
_cell.length_b   1.000
_cell.length_c   1.000
_cell.angle_alpha   90.00
_cell.angle_beta   90.00
_cell.angle_gamma   90.00
#
_symmetry.space_group_name_H-M   'P 1'
#
loop_
_entity.id
_entity.type
_entity.pdbx_description
1 polymer ?
#
loop_
_entity_poly.entity_id
_entity_poly.type
_entity_poly.pdbx_seq_one_letter_code
_entity_poly.pdbx_strand_id
1 'polypeptide(L)'
;MGYTCLVCNYDGLFEQPYTNGIASDEICPCCGFQYGYDDFDKKNSTFEEWRNRWIEEGCKWYSRSRKVPDKWDANEQLNIFRKTE
;
A
#
# COMPACT_ATOMS: atom_id res chain seq x y z
N MET A 1 4.53 12.74 -8.95
CA MET A 1 4.52 12.32 -7.54
C MET A 1 3.10 11.94 -7.20
N GLY A 2 2.86 10.71 -6.76
CA GLY A 2 1.56 10.29 -6.24
C GLY A 2 1.51 10.42 -4.73
N TYR A 3 0.44 9.90 -4.13
CA TYR A 3 0.34 9.75 -2.69
C TYR A 3 0.90 8.40 -2.23
N THR A 4 1.31 8.32 -0.97
CA THR A 4 1.90 7.11 -0.39
C THR A 4 0.84 6.22 0.23
N CYS A 5 0.88 4.95 -0.14
CA CYS A 5 0.05 3.91 0.47
C CYS A 5 0.48 3.67 1.92
N LEU A 6 -0.46 3.78 2.86
CA LEU A 6 -0.25 3.54 4.29
C LEU A 6 0.08 2.07 4.59
N VAL A 7 -0.36 1.15 3.71
CA VAL A 7 -0.15 -0.29 3.85
C VAL A 7 1.22 -0.71 3.34
N CYS A 8 1.62 -0.34 2.12
CA CYS A 8 2.84 -0.89 1.52
C CYS A 8 3.93 0.13 1.18
N ASN A 9 3.73 1.42 1.44
CA ASN A 9 4.62 2.53 1.07
C ASN A 9 4.75 2.82 -0.43
N TYR A 10 3.94 2.20 -1.29
CA TYR A 10 3.90 2.58 -2.72
C TYR A 10 3.50 4.06 -2.88
N ASP A 11 4.29 4.85 -3.58
CA ASP A 11 4.20 6.32 -3.69
C ASP A 11 3.48 6.82 -4.95
N GLY A 12 2.73 5.92 -5.60
CA GLY A 12 2.01 6.19 -6.85
C GLY A 12 0.50 6.18 -6.73
N LEU A 13 -0.10 6.36 -5.55
CA LEU A 13 -1.56 6.51 -5.45
C LEU A 13 -2.03 7.78 -6.17
N PHE A 14 -3.22 7.74 -6.76
CA PHE A 14 -3.82 8.89 -7.43
C PHE A 14 -4.45 9.87 -6.43
N GLU A 15 -4.96 9.36 -5.32
CA GLU A 15 -5.62 10.12 -4.27
C GLU A 15 -4.95 9.90 -2.92
N GLN A 16 -5.08 10.88 -2.04
CA GLN A 16 -4.62 10.75 -0.67
C GLN A 16 -5.47 9.69 0.03
N PRO A 17 -4.88 8.70 0.73
CA PRO A 17 -5.63 7.65 1.42
C PRO A 17 -6.83 8.16 2.22
N TYR A 18 -6.61 9.28 2.93
CA TYR A 18 -7.61 9.96 3.73
C TYR A 18 -7.49 11.47 3.64
N THR A 19 -8.63 12.16 3.50
CA THR A 19 -8.75 13.62 3.60
C THR A 19 -9.79 13.96 4.65
N ASN A 20 -9.41 14.68 5.72
CA ASN A 20 -10.30 15.03 6.84
C ASN A 20 -11.09 13.84 7.42
N GLY A 21 -10.45 12.67 7.48
CA GLY A 21 -11.06 11.43 7.99
C GLY A 21 -11.89 10.64 6.98
N ILE A 22 -12.17 11.20 5.80
CA ILE A 22 -12.90 10.57 4.70
C ILE A 22 -11.90 9.77 3.83
N ALA A 23 -12.23 8.51 3.54
CA ALA A 23 -11.42 7.65 2.68
C ALA A 23 -11.50 8.06 1.20
N SER A 24 -10.47 7.74 0.42
CA SER A 24 -10.45 7.98 -1.04
C SER A 24 -11.21 6.94 -1.86
N ASP A 25 -11.58 5.80 -1.27
CA ASP A 25 -12.05 4.61 -2.00
C ASP A 25 -11.03 4.06 -3.03
N GLU A 26 -9.81 4.61 -3.11
CA GLU A 26 -8.77 4.12 -4.01
C GLU A 26 -8.27 2.75 -3.55
N ILE A 27 -8.11 1.86 -4.53
CA ILE A 27 -7.44 0.57 -4.36
C ILE A 27 -5.97 0.73 -4.68
N CYS A 28 -5.10 0.46 -3.72
CA CYS A 28 -3.67 0.48 -3.96
C CYS A 28 -3.30 -0.53 -5.06
N PRO A 29 -2.66 -0.12 -6.17
CA PRO A 29 -2.32 -1.05 -7.25
C PRO A 29 -1.23 -2.04 -6.85
N CYS A 30 -0.46 -1.72 -5.80
CA CYS A 30 0.63 -2.53 -5.30
C CYS A 30 0.11 -3.64 -4.38
N CYS A 31 -0.48 -3.29 -3.22
CA CYS A 31 -0.91 -4.28 -2.23
C CYS A 31 -2.41 -4.64 -2.26
N GLY A 32 -3.20 -3.98 -3.09
CA GLY A 32 -4.64 -4.26 -3.25
C GLY A 32 -5.55 -3.75 -2.15
N PHE A 33 -5.02 -3.01 -1.17
CA PHE A 33 -5.82 -2.44 -0.09
C PHE A 33 -6.75 -1.33 -0.61
N GLN A 34 -8.03 -1.39 -0.27
CA GLN A 34 -9.04 -0.38 -0.56
C GLN A 34 -9.36 0.46 0.69
N TYR A 35 -9.03 1.75 0.65
CA TYR A 35 -9.33 2.68 1.74
C TYR A 35 -10.83 2.88 1.91
N GLY A 36 -11.33 2.79 3.14
CA GLY A 36 -12.75 2.96 3.48
C GLY A 36 -13.58 1.67 3.39
N TYR A 37 -13.07 0.64 2.70
CA TYR A 37 -13.70 -0.68 2.63
C TYR A 37 -12.96 -1.68 3.51
N ASP A 38 -11.67 -1.91 3.26
CA ASP A 38 -10.92 -2.97 3.95
C ASP A 38 -10.62 -2.61 5.41
N ASP A 39 -10.56 -1.32 5.76
CA ASP A 39 -10.39 -0.82 7.12
C ASP A 39 -11.63 -0.19 7.73
N PHE A 40 -12.81 -0.57 7.25
CA PHE A 40 -14.06 -0.17 7.87
C PHE A 40 -14.00 -0.49 9.38
N ASP A 41 -14.14 0.53 10.23
CA ASP A 41 -14.06 0.51 11.71
C ASP A 41 -12.64 0.47 12.34
N LYS A 42 -11.58 -0.02 11.66
CA LYS A 42 -10.26 -0.29 12.31
C LYS A 42 -8.98 0.02 11.51
N LYS A 43 -8.91 1.19 10.87
CA LYS A 43 -7.75 1.78 10.14
C LYS A 43 -6.36 1.19 10.47
N ASN A 44 -5.80 1.53 11.64
CA ASN A 44 -4.39 1.23 11.92
C ASN A 44 -4.08 -0.27 12.05
N SER A 45 -4.91 -1.02 12.78
CA SER A 45 -4.71 -2.47 12.95
C SER A 45 -4.87 -3.21 11.62
N THR A 46 -5.84 -2.82 10.81
CA THR A 46 -6.06 -3.42 9.49
C THR A 46 -4.88 -3.17 8.55
N PHE A 47 -4.27 -1.98 8.56
CA PHE A 47 -3.11 -1.71 7.69
C PHE A 47 -1.93 -2.63 7.99
N GLU A 48 -1.65 -2.89 9.26
CA GLU A 48 -0.59 -3.80 9.68
C GLU A 48 -0.91 -5.25 9.30
N GLU A 49 -2.12 -5.71 9.60
CA GLU A 49 -2.59 -7.06 9.25
C GLU A 49 -2.54 -7.31 7.73
N TRP A 50 -2.97 -6.32 6.93
CA TRP A 50 -2.92 -6.42 5.48
C TRP A 50 -1.50 -6.42 4.93
N ARG A 51 -0.64 -5.55 5.47
CA ARG A 51 0.79 -5.52 5.10
C ARG A 51 1.42 -6.89 5.35
N ASN A 52 1.19 -7.47 6.52
CA ASN A 52 1.78 -8.76 6.88
C ASN A 52 1.29 -9.87 5.95
N ARG A 53 -0.02 -9.95 5.67
CA ARG A 53 -0.57 -10.91 4.70
C ARG A 53 0.03 -10.72 3.30
N TRP A 54 0.11 -9.49 2.82
CA TRP A 54 0.70 -9.20 1.51
C TRP A 54 2.18 -9.60 1.45
N ILE A 55 2.94 -9.42 2.53
CA ILE A 55 4.32 -9.88 2.66
C ILE A 55 4.40 -11.41 2.62
N GLU A 56 3.58 -12.10 3.42
CA GLU A 56 3.50 -13.57 3.46
C GLU A 56 3.14 -14.18 2.09
N GLU A 57 2.30 -13.49 1.32
CA GLU A 57 1.93 -13.90 -0.03
C GLU A 57 3.00 -13.62 -1.10
N GLY A 58 4.14 -13.05 -0.71
CA GLY A 58 5.29 -12.78 -1.56
C GLY A 58 5.27 -11.40 -2.22
N CYS A 59 4.62 -10.41 -1.59
CA CYS A 59 4.52 -9.03 -2.08
C CYS A 59 4.05 -8.97 -3.54
N LYS A 60 2.97 -9.67 -3.89
CA LYS A 60 2.49 -9.70 -5.28
C LYS A 60 1.92 -8.34 -5.68
N TRP A 61 2.26 -7.87 -6.88
CA TRP A 61 1.62 -6.70 -7.47
C TRP A 61 0.14 -7.00 -7.75
N TYR A 62 -0.76 -6.26 -7.12
CA TYR A 62 -2.21 -6.54 -7.18
C TYR A 62 -2.85 -6.15 -8.52
N SER A 63 -2.50 -4.98 -9.07
CA SER A 63 -3.22 -4.42 -10.21
C SER A 63 -2.96 -5.18 -11.50
N ARG A 64 -4.05 -5.52 -12.21
CA ARG A 64 -3.99 -6.07 -13.57
C ARG A 64 -4.00 -4.99 -14.66
N SER A 65 -4.47 -3.79 -14.34
CA SER A 65 -4.62 -2.67 -15.28
C SER A 65 -3.46 -1.67 -15.19
N ARG A 66 -2.93 -1.43 -13.99
CA ARG A 66 -1.75 -0.60 -13.77
C ARG A 66 -0.52 -1.50 -13.78
N LYS A 67 0.37 -1.25 -14.75
CA LYS A 67 1.63 -2.01 -14.86
C LYS A 67 2.49 -1.78 -13.63
N VAL A 68 3.17 -2.85 -13.21
CA VAL A 68 4.25 -2.76 -12.23
C VAL A 68 5.31 -1.77 -12.76
N PRO A 69 5.83 -0.86 -11.93
CA PRO A 69 6.94 0.01 -12.33
C PRO A 69 8.18 -0.80 -12.73
N ASP A 70 8.97 -0.25 -13.66
CA ASP A 70 10.22 -0.89 -14.06
C ASP A 70 11.17 -1.01 -12.85
N LYS A 71 11.75 -2.20 -12.68
CA LYS A 71 12.66 -2.53 -11.56
C LYS A 71 12.02 -2.37 -10.17
N TRP A 72 10.71 -2.48 -10.06
CA TRP A 72 10.03 -2.46 -8.77
C TRP A 72 10.50 -3.63 -7.88
N ASP A 73 10.88 -3.29 -6.64
CA ASP A 73 11.27 -4.24 -5.59
C ASP A 73 10.51 -3.91 -4.29
N ALA A 74 9.84 -4.91 -3.73
CA ALA A 74 9.04 -4.75 -2.53
C ALA A 74 9.89 -4.51 -1.25
N ASN A 75 11.11 -5.04 -1.18
CA ASN A 75 12.01 -4.83 -0.05
C ASN A 75 12.55 -3.41 -0.03
N GLU A 76 12.89 -2.85 -1.20
CA GLU A 76 13.24 -1.44 -1.34
C GLU A 76 12.06 -0.55 -0.96
N GLN A 77 10.84 -0.88 -1.43
CA GLN A 77 9.62 -0.13 -1.10
C GLN A 77 9.30 -0.13 0.40
N LEU A 78 9.40 -1.28 1.06
CA LEU A 78 9.20 -1.41 2.50
C LEU A 78 10.39 -0.90 3.31
N ASN A 79 11.49 -0.56 2.64
CA ASN A 79 12.72 -0.04 3.23
C ASN A 79 13.31 -0.98 4.30
N ILE A 80 13.17 -2.29 4.09
CA ILE A 80 13.62 -3.34 5.02
C ILE A 80 15.17 -3.34 5.15
N PHE A 81 15.87 -2.63 4.27
CA PHE A 81 17.34 -2.52 4.24
C PHE A 81 17.91 -1.11 4.45
N ARG A 82 17.24 -0.23 5.19
CA ARG A 82 17.99 0.85 5.87
C ARG A 82 18.75 0.24 7.05
N LYS A 83 19.90 -0.35 6.75
CA LYS A 83 20.97 -0.51 7.75
C LYS A 83 21.21 0.87 8.34
N THR A 84 20.91 1.02 9.62
CA THR A 84 21.48 2.07 10.46
C THR A 84 22.99 2.03 10.28
N GLU A 85 23.54 3.09 9.71
CA GLU A 85 24.97 3.45 9.84
C GLU A 85 25.29 3.78 11.29
#